data_AF-A0A426TS93-F1
#
_entry.id   AF-A0A426TS93-F1
#
_cell.length_a   1.000
_cell.length_b   1.000
_cell.length_c   1.000
_cell.angle_alpha   90.00
_cell.angle_beta   90.00
_cell.angle_gamma   90.00
#
_symmetry.space_group_name_H-M   'P 1'
#
loop_
_entity.id
_entity.type
_entity.pdbx_description
1 polymer ?
#
loop_
_entity_poly.entity_id
_entity_poly.type
_entity_poly.pdbx_seq_one_letter_code
_entity_poly.pdbx_strand_id
1 'polypeptide(L)' 'MTPRPLAHTLLTLSLLFAVVSVGMLTPAPLRAAPGDTTRVSVASDGTQANGASGAAAVSADGRYVAFMSEA' A
#
# COMPACT_ATOMS: atom_id res chain seq x y z
N MET A 1 -47.23 0.63 35.01
CA MET A 1 -46.05 0.13 34.28
C MET A 1 -45.59 1.22 33.31
N THR A 2 -44.50 1.90 33.62
CA THR A 2 -43.97 3.06 32.87
C THR A 2 -42.87 2.63 31.89
N PRO A 3 -43.01 2.81 30.57
CA PRO A 3 -41.90 2.62 29.64
C PRO A 3 -40.98 3.86 29.57
N ARG A 4 -39.83 3.68 30.21
CA ARG A 4 -38.44 4.17 30.04
C ARG A 4 -38.14 5.41 29.15
N PRO A 5 -37.41 6.43 29.68
CA PRO A 5 -36.89 7.57 28.91
C PRO A 5 -35.54 7.22 28.27
N LEU A 6 -35.49 6.86 26.98
CA LEU A 6 -34.23 6.53 26.29
C LEU A 6 -34.14 6.99 24.83
N ALA A 7 -35.05 7.85 24.33
CA ALA A 7 -34.99 8.30 22.93
C ALA A 7 -34.03 9.50 22.72
N HIS A 8 -34.00 10.45 23.65
CA HIS A 8 -33.25 11.71 23.49
C HIS A 8 -31.75 11.57 23.78
N THR A 9 -31.36 10.70 24.72
CA THR A 9 -29.95 10.44 25.06
C THR A 9 -29.18 9.77 23.92
N LEU A 10 -29.87 9.02 23.05
CA LEU A 10 -29.28 8.38 21.87
C LEU A 10 -29.13 9.36 20.68
N LEU A 11 -29.99 10.38 20.58
CA LEU A 11 -29.94 11.40 19.53
C LEU A 11 -28.84 12.45 19.75
N THR A 12 -28.50 12.78 21.00
CA THR A 12 -27.41 13.72 21.30
C THR A 12 -26.02 13.08 21.18
N LEU A 13 -25.92 11.76 21.39
CA LEU A 13 -24.66 11.03 21.24
C LEU A 13 -24.25 10.87 19.76
N SER A 14 -25.21 10.80 18.82
CA SER A 14 -24.92 10.69 17.39
C SER A 14 -24.48 12.00 16.75
N LEU A 15 -24.99 13.14 17.20
CA LEU A 15 -24.63 14.45 16.63
C LEU A 15 -23.23 14.93 17.08
N LEU A 16 -22.75 14.51 18.26
CA LEU A 16 -21.41 14.85 18.74
C LEU A 16 -20.29 14.10 18.00
N PHE A 17 -20.59 12.92 17.41
CA PHE A 17 -19.60 12.10 16.70
C PHE A 17 -19.29 12.59 15.27
N ALA A 18 -20.19 13.38 14.66
CA ALA A 18 -20.06 13.80 13.26
C ALA A 18 -19.17 15.04 13.06
N VAL A 19 -18.95 15.86 14.08
CA VAL A 19 -18.30 17.18 13.93
C VAL A 19 -16.77 17.13 14.14
N VAL A 20 -16.21 16.02 14.66
CA VAL A 20 -14.78 15.91 15.01
C VAL A 20 -13.86 15.44 13.85
N SER A 21 -14.38 15.21 12.64
CA SER A 21 -13.58 14.59 11.56
C SER A 21 -13.26 15.48 10.34
N VAL A 22 -13.65 16.76 10.34
CA VAL A 22 -13.47 17.67 9.18
C VAL A 22 -12.08 18.37 9.17
N GLY A 23 -11.08 17.78 9.85
CA GLY A 23 -9.74 18.37 10.00
C GLY A 23 -8.65 17.90 9.03
N MET A 24 -8.90 16.91 8.16
CA MET A 24 -7.84 16.17 7.45
C MET A 24 -7.98 16.18 5.93
N LEU A 25 -8.05 17.36 5.30
CA LEU A 25 -7.99 17.47 3.84
C LEU A 25 -6.60 17.95 3.35
N THR A 26 -5.54 17.29 3.82
CA THR A 26 -4.36 17.16 2.96
C THR A 26 -4.56 15.87 2.16
N PRO A 27 -4.75 15.91 0.83
CA PRO A 27 -4.78 14.68 0.06
C PRO A 27 -3.40 14.02 0.17
N ALA A 28 -3.30 12.93 0.93
CA ALA A 28 -2.11 12.08 0.88
C ALA A 28 -1.93 11.61 -0.57
N PRO A 29 -0.70 11.58 -1.11
CA PRO A 29 -0.51 11.06 -2.45
C PRO A 29 -1.03 9.62 -2.48
N LEU A 30 -1.81 9.28 -3.51
CA LEU A 30 -2.23 7.90 -3.79
C LEU A 30 -0.99 7.10 -4.22
N ARG A 31 -0.11 6.77 -3.28
CA ARG A 31 0.87 5.72 -3.51
C ARG A 31 0.07 4.42 -3.46
N ALA A 32 -0.15 3.80 -4.61
CA ALA A 32 -0.64 2.43 -4.65
C ALA A 32 0.20 1.61 -3.67
N ALA A 33 -0.46 0.81 -2.82
CA ALA A 33 0.25 -0.13 -1.96
C ALA A 33 1.20 -0.94 -2.86
N PRO A 34 2.48 -1.12 -2.49
CA PRO A 34 3.38 -1.92 -3.29
C PRO A 34 2.76 -3.32 -3.43
N GLY A 35 2.71 -3.83 -4.67
CA GLY A 35 2.32 -5.21 -4.87
C GLY A 35 3.34 -6.15 -4.23
N ASP A 36 2.88 -7.32 -3.79
CA ASP A 36 3.80 -8.38 -3.35
C ASP A 36 4.68 -8.78 -4.54
N THR A 37 5.98 -8.56 -4.40
CA THR A 37 6.97 -8.96 -5.40
C THR A 37 7.73 -10.18 -4.86
N THR A 38 7.72 -11.27 -5.60
CA THR A 38 8.49 -12.47 -5.29
C THR A 38 9.64 -12.62 -6.30
N ARG A 39 10.82 -13.03 -5.81
CA ARG A 39 11.96 -13.30 -6.69
C ARG A 39 11.85 -14.72 -7.24
N VAL A 40 11.66 -14.82 -8.56
CA VAL A 40 11.48 -16.11 -9.24
C VAL A 40 12.78 -16.73 -9.74
N SER A 41 13.81 -15.91 -9.96
CA SER A 41 15.13 -16.38 -10.38
C SER A 41 16.02 -16.64 -9.16
N VAL A 42 16.15 -17.92 -8.80
CA VAL A 42 17.02 -18.45 -7.74
C VAL A 42 17.64 -19.75 -8.22
N ALA A 43 18.74 -20.19 -7.60
CA ALA A 43 19.27 -21.52 -7.86
C ALA A 43 18.27 -22.60 -7.38
N SER A 44 18.49 -23.86 -7.79
CA SER A 44 17.58 -24.97 -7.45
C SER A 44 17.41 -25.21 -5.95
N ASP A 45 18.37 -24.76 -5.13
CA ASP A 45 18.34 -24.81 -3.67
C ASP A 45 17.73 -23.55 -3.02
N GLY A 46 17.25 -22.59 -3.83
CA GLY A 46 16.66 -21.33 -3.38
C GLY A 46 17.68 -20.22 -3.09
N THR A 47 18.97 -20.47 -3.25
CA THR A 47 20.00 -19.44 -3.03
C THR A 47 19.88 -18.30 -4.05
N GLN A 48 20.19 -17.09 -3.60
CA GLN A 48 20.15 -15.89 -4.43
C GLN A 48 21.49 -15.65 -5.08
N ALA A 49 21.48 -15.15 -6.31
CA ALA A 49 22.63 -14.50 -6.90
C ALA A 49 23.10 -13.33 -6.00
N ASN A 50 24.41 -13.23 -5.78
CA ASN A 50 25.03 -12.23 -4.91
C ASN A 50 26.16 -11.43 -5.59
N GLY A 51 26.43 -11.68 -6.88
CA GLY A 51 27.35 -10.89 -7.69
C GLY A 51 26.77 -9.52 -8.07
N ALA A 52 27.64 -8.59 -8.42
CA ALA A 52 27.23 -7.25 -8.83
C ALA A 52 26.40 -7.30 -10.13
N SER A 53 25.47 -6.36 -10.27
CA SER A 53 24.72 -6.13 -11.51
C SER A 53 24.78 -4.66 -11.88
N GLY A 54 24.91 -4.34 -13.16
CA GLY A 54 25.10 -2.96 -13.63
C GLY A 54 24.86 -2.77 -15.12
N ALA A 55 25.22 -1.58 -15.62
CA ALA A 55 25.12 -1.21 -17.04
C ALA A 55 23.74 -1.49 -17.67
N ALA A 56 22.66 -1.17 -16.94
CA ALA A 56 21.30 -1.44 -17.40
C ALA A 56 20.91 -0.57 -18.61
N ALA A 57 20.19 -1.17 -19.56
CA ALA A 57 19.59 -0.50 -20.71
C ALA A 57 18.17 -1.01 -20.95
N VAL A 58 17.30 -0.13 -21.45
CA VAL A 58 15.90 -0.44 -21.78
C VAL A 58 15.70 -0.19 -23.26
N SER A 59 15.02 -1.11 -23.97
CA SER A 59 14.69 -0.90 -25.38
C SER A 59 13.77 0.30 -25.55
N ALA A 60 13.82 0.96 -26.71
CA ALA A 60 13.01 2.15 -26.97
C ALA A 60 11.50 1.91 -26.84
N ASP A 61 11.05 0.67 -27.07
CA ASP A 61 9.66 0.24 -26.93
C ASP A 61 9.32 -0.32 -25.54
N GLY A 62 10.27 -0.34 -24.61
CA GLY A 62 10.07 -0.81 -23.23
C GLY A 62 9.85 -2.31 -23.06
N ARG A 63 9.99 -3.11 -24.13
CA ARG A 63 9.73 -4.56 -24.08
C ARG A 63 10.90 -5.38 -23.55
N TYR A 64 12.11 -4.83 -23.56
CA TYR A 64 13.31 -5.52 -23.11
C TYR A 64 14.11 -4.66 -22.13
N VAL A 65 14.66 -5.34 -21.12
CA VAL A 65 15.65 -4.80 -20.20
C VAL A 65 16.89 -5.69 -20.29
N ALA A 66 18.05 -5.09 -20.53
CA ALA A 66 19.34 -5.77 -20.53
C ALA A 66 20.21 -5.18 -19.42
N PHE A 67 21.05 -5.99 -18.80
CA PHE A 67 22.00 -5.59 -17.77
C PHE A 67 23.18 -6.58 -17.73
N MET A 68 24.32 -6.12 -17.22
CA MET A 68 25.48 -6.97 -16.95
C MET A 68 25.34 -7.62 -15.57
N SER A 69 25.62 -8.91 -15.47
CA SER A 69 25.65 -9.67 -14.22
C SER A 69 27.01 -10.32 -14.03
N GLU A 70 27.62 -10.15 -12.86
CA GLU A 70 28.84 -10.83 -12.42
C GLU A 70 28.54 -12.04 -11.51
N ALA A 71 27.27 -12.30 -11.23
CA ALA A 71 26.79 -13.44 -10.45
C ALA A 71 26.86 -14.76 -11.22
#